data_AF-A0AA95HH87-F1
#
_entry.id   AF-A0AA95HH87-F1
#
_cell.length_a   1.000
_cell.length_b   1.000
_cell.length_c   1.000
_cell.angle_alpha   90.00
_cell.angle_beta   90.00
_cell.angle_gamma   90.00
#
_symmetry.space_group_name_H-M   'P 1'
#
loop_
_entity.id
_entity.type
_entity.pdbx_description
1 polymer ?
#
loop_
_entity_poly.entity_id
_entity_poly.type
_entity_poly.pdbx_seq_one_letter_code
_entity_poly.pdbx_strand_id
1 'polypeptide(L)'
;MLTSNQKWLAVALALSSMGLSLNASAATTEKLKWSGNNHYYQQIEKRLTWFGAQDECKSFGGHLATPTSVAEQAFLNDNLLTTSDYFMSYALGGTDENNGTWRWITGEAWSFNVWSYSQPNSAAGRDYMKVFKSGGPSYEWHSVLGTETLSGYICEWSYENHISTATLPDVNGDGKQEIVSLYTDKTNTGFYARLKNASTGAAIGSNVSFGTTATAKPVAVAGLADFNGNGKPEIAVLSYNYATKKPTVTIKDSATGVTLNTSAFLTAGYEALDLSVMADTNGNGIEELSVMGSKAGVATVQIRDASTKALVKQFVM
;
A
#
# COMPACT_ATOMS: atom_id res chain seq x y z
N MET A 1 -81.14 19.46 -5.61
CA MET A 1 -80.13 19.56 -6.67
C MET A 1 -78.75 19.38 -6.05
N LEU A 2 -77.96 18.44 -6.61
CA LEU A 2 -76.48 18.25 -6.49
C LEU A 2 -75.91 17.80 -5.12
N THR A 3 -75.66 16.49 -4.91
CA THR A 3 -74.41 15.68 -5.12
C THR A 3 -73.39 15.78 -3.96
N SER A 4 -73.31 14.77 -3.09
CA SER A 4 -72.33 13.66 -3.10
C SER A 4 -70.85 14.10 -3.04
N ASN A 5 -70.19 13.84 -1.91
CA ASN A 5 -68.75 13.60 -1.91
C ASN A 5 -68.37 12.49 -0.93
N GLN A 6 -67.74 11.46 -1.48
CA GLN A 6 -67.55 10.14 -0.89
C GLN A 6 -66.37 10.06 0.07
N LYS A 7 -66.53 9.17 1.05
CA LYS A 7 -65.49 8.60 1.90
C LYS A 7 -65.02 7.27 1.29
N TRP A 8 -63.71 7.18 1.07
CA TRP A 8 -62.80 6.02 1.17
C TRP A 8 -63.23 4.64 0.65
N LEU A 9 -62.47 4.11 -0.32
CA LEU A 9 -61.82 2.78 -0.22
C LEU A 9 -60.72 2.68 -1.29
N ALA A 10 -59.45 2.65 -0.89
CA ALA A 10 -58.34 2.36 -1.78
C ALA A 10 -58.24 0.84 -1.99
N VAL A 11 -58.21 0.43 -3.25
CA VAL A 11 -58.01 -0.95 -3.69
C VAL A 11 -56.53 -1.31 -3.50
N ALA A 12 -56.24 -2.29 -2.64
CA ALA A 12 -54.93 -2.92 -2.59
C ALA A 12 -54.82 -3.95 -3.73
N LEU A 13 -54.05 -3.61 -4.77
CA LEU A 13 -53.62 -4.58 -5.77
C LEU A 13 -52.59 -5.52 -5.12
N ALA A 14 -52.94 -6.79 -5.02
CA ALA A 14 -51.98 -7.85 -4.75
C ALA A 14 -51.11 -8.07 -6.01
N LEU A 15 -49.93 -7.46 -6.06
CA LEU A 15 -48.86 -7.98 -6.92
C LEU A 15 -48.13 -9.08 -6.16
N SER A 16 -48.28 -10.31 -6.64
CA SER A 16 -47.45 -11.44 -6.29
C SER A 16 -45.99 -11.10 -6.59
N SER A 17 -45.21 -10.75 -5.58
CA SER A 17 -43.76 -10.79 -5.69
C SER A 17 -43.35 -12.26 -5.76
N MET A 18 -42.99 -12.71 -6.96
CA MET A 18 -42.08 -13.85 -7.11
C MET A 18 -40.86 -13.53 -6.24
N GLY A 19 -40.70 -14.26 -5.14
CA GLY A 19 -39.51 -14.21 -4.34
C GLY A 19 -38.33 -14.60 -5.22
N LEU A 20 -37.53 -13.61 -5.64
CA LEU A 20 -36.15 -13.89 -5.98
C LEU A 20 -35.48 -14.37 -4.70
N SER A 21 -35.28 -15.68 -4.60
CA SER A 21 -34.28 -16.22 -3.71
C SER A 21 -32.92 -15.82 -4.28
N LEU A 22 -32.37 -14.74 -3.72
CA LEU A 22 -30.95 -14.44 -3.85
C LEU A 22 -30.21 -15.46 -2.98
N ASN A 23 -29.91 -16.63 -3.55
CA ASN A 23 -28.79 -17.42 -3.07
C ASN A 23 -27.54 -16.97 -3.82
N ALA A 24 -26.79 -16.06 -3.20
CA ALA A 24 -25.38 -15.83 -3.49
C ALA A 24 -24.65 -15.52 -2.18
N SER A 25 -23.87 -16.51 -1.76
CA SER A 25 -22.92 -16.54 -0.65
C SER A 25 -21.80 -15.52 -0.83
N ALA A 26 -21.47 -14.81 0.25
CA ALA A 26 -20.13 -14.46 0.72
C ALA A 26 -20.29 -13.39 1.82
N ALA A 27 -20.27 -13.78 3.09
CA ALA A 27 -20.18 -12.79 4.15
C ALA A 27 -18.72 -12.29 4.18
N THR A 28 -18.39 -11.30 3.36
CA THR A 28 -17.11 -10.59 3.49
C THR A 28 -17.12 -9.86 4.84
N THR A 29 -16.16 -10.16 5.71
CA THR A 29 -15.99 -9.38 6.95
C THR A 29 -15.63 -7.92 6.60
N GLU A 30 -16.05 -6.96 7.42
CA GLU A 30 -15.59 -5.56 7.27
C GLU A 30 -14.08 -5.46 7.56
N LYS A 31 -13.41 -4.42 7.05
CA LYS A 31 -12.01 -4.16 7.42
C LYS A 31 -11.90 -3.81 8.90
N LEU A 32 -11.27 -4.67 9.69
CA LEU A 32 -11.08 -4.47 11.13
C LEU A 32 -9.67 -3.96 11.42
N LYS A 33 -9.57 -2.94 12.27
CA LYS A 33 -8.28 -2.41 12.73
C LYS A 33 -7.82 -3.16 13.97
N TRP A 34 -6.60 -3.69 13.97
CA TRP A 34 -5.96 -4.16 15.19
C TRP A 34 -5.18 -3.01 15.85
N SER A 35 -5.40 -2.77 17.14
CA SER A 35 -4.72 -1.69 17.86
C SER A 35 -3.24 -1.97 18.14
N GLY A 36 -2.80 -3.24 18.06
CA GLY A 36 -1.42 -3.65 18.38
C GLY A 36 -0.37 -3.07 17.42
N ASN A 37 -0.64 -3.10 16.12
CA ASN A 37 0.22 -2.52 15.08
C ASN A 37 -0.49 -1.43 14.25
N ASN A 38 -1.75 -1.12 14.55
CA ASN A 38 -2.61 -0.20 13.81
C ASN A 38 -2.94 -0.63 12.36
N HIS A 39 -2.64 -1.87 11.98
CA HIS A 39 -2.96 -2.39 10.65
C HIS A 39 -4.45 -2.74 10.57
N TYR A 40 -4.94 -2.80 9.33
CA TYR A 40 -6.29 -3.25 9.01
C TYR A 40 -6.23 -4.64 8.40
N TYR A 41 -7.24 -5.44 8.69
CA TYR A 41 -7.34 -6.81 8.23
C TYR A 41 -8.75 -7.09 7.74
N GLN A 42 -8.86 -7.95 6.74
CA GLN A 42 -10.14 -8.36 6.20
C GLN A 42 -10.05 -9.81 5.75
N GLN A 43 -10.97 -10.63 6.22
CA GLN A 43 -11.18 -11.97 5.68
C GLN A 43 -12.16 -11.89 4.51
N ILE A 44 -11.82 -12.59 3.43
CA ILE A 44 -12.61 -12.61 2.19
C ILE A 44 -12.88 -14.07 1.81
N GLU A 45 -14.16 -14.42 1.78
CA GLU A 45 -14.66 -15.74 1.37
C GLU A 45 -14.76 -15.84 -0.14
N LYS A 46 -13.61 -15.94 -0.81
CA LYS A 46 -13.55 -16.16 -2.25
C LYS A 46 -12.49 -17.21 -2.57
N ARG A 47 -12.94 -18.28 -3.23
CA ARG A 47 -12.08 -19.43 -3.55
C ARG A 47 -11.05 -19.06 -4.60
N LEU A 48 -9.79 -19.00 -4.19
CA LEU A 48 -8.65 -18.66 -5.03
C LEU A 48 -7.43 -19.51 -4.68
N THR A 49 -6.49 -19.56 -5.62
CA THR A 49 -5.12 -20.01 -5.35
C THR A 49 -4.39 -19.00 -4.48
N TRP A 50 -3.27 -19.41 -3.87
CA TRP A 50 -2.45 -18.49 -3.08
C TRP A 50 -2.00 -17.27 -3.90
N PHE A 51 -1.57 -17.49 -5.15
CA PHE A 51 -1.20 -16.41 -6.07
C PHE A 51 -2.37 -15.48 -6.39
N GLY A 52 -3.55 -16.04 -6.69
CA GLY A 52 -4.74 -15.25 -6.99
C GLY A 52 -5.18 -14.39 -5.80
N ALA A 53 -5.11 -14.94 -4.59
CA ALA A 53 -5.41 -14.22 -3.36
C ALA A 53 -4.40 -13.08 -3.11
N GLN A 54 -3.10 -13.33 -3.34
CA GLN A 54 -2.05 -12.32 -3.21
C GLN A 54 -2.23 -11.17 -4.22
N ASP A 55 -2.54 -11.48 -5.47
CA ASP A 55 -2.78 -10.48 -6.51
C ASP A 55 -4.03 -9.65 -6.21
N GLU A 56 -5.06 -10.26 -5.64
CA GLU A 56 -6.27 -9.55 -5.23
C GLU A 56 -6.02 -8.64 -4.02
N CYS A 57 -5.30 -9.09 -2.99
CA CYS A 57 -4.90 -8.20 -1.89
C CYS A 57 -4.05 -7.02 -2.40
N LYS A 58 -3.13 -7.25 -3.34
CA LYS A 58 -2.37 -6.18 -4.01
C LYS A 58 -3.29 -5.21 -4.76
N SER A 59 -4.32 -5.72 -5.44
CA SER A 59 -5.30 -4.88 -6.14
C SER A 59 -6.10 -3.98 -5.19
N PHE A 60 -6.25 -4.40 -3.94
CA PHE A 60 -6.86 -3.61 -2.87
C PHE A 60 -5.88 -2.69 -2.13
N GLY A 61 -4.61 -2.62 -2.57
CA GLY A 61 -3.56 -1.82 -1.94
C GLY A 61 -2.99 -2.40 -0.65
N GLY A 62 -3.15 -3.71 -0.43
CA GLY A 62 -2.60 -4.45 0.70
C GLY A 62 -1.80 -5.67 0.24
N HIS A 63 -1.64 -6.65 1.13
CA HIS A 63 -1.00 -7.94 0.84
C HIS A 63 -1.70 -9.05 1.64
N LEU A 64 -1.40 -10.32 1.36
CA LEU A 64 -1.84 -11.39 2.28
C LEU A 64 -1.27 -11.13 3.68
N ALA A 65 -2.07 -11.38 4.71
CA ALA A 65 -1.70 -11.08 6.08
C ALA A 65 -0.45 -11.83 6.55
N THR A 66 0.40 -11.14 7.31
CA THR A 66 1.71 -11.60 7.78
C THR A 66 1.79 -11.55 9.32
N PRO A 67 0.99 -12.37 10.04
CA PRO A 67 0.95 -12.31 11.50
C PRO A 67 2.32 -12.60 12.13
N THR A 68 2.91 -11.59 12.79
CA THR A 68 4.28 -11.62 13.34
C THR A 68 4.33 -11.82 14.87
N SER A 69 3.18 -11.92 15.53
CA SER A 69 3.11 -12.09 16.99
C SER A 69 1.92 -12.95 17.44
N VAL A 70 2.02 -13.50 18.65
CA VAL A 70 0.93 -14.23 19.32
C VAL A 70 -0.34 -13.38 19.41
N ALA A 71 -0.20 -12.10 19.76
CA ALA A 71 -1.33 -11.19 19.94
C ALA A 71 -2.01 -10.85 18.61
N GLU A 72 -1.24 -10.76 17.52
CA GLU A 72 -1.77 -10.53 16.17
C GLU A 72 -2.52 -11.75 15.65
N GLN A 73 -1.95 -12.94 15.81
CA GLN A 73 -2.63 -14.19 15.45
C GLN A 73 -3.93 -14.38 16.25
N ALA A 74 -3.92 -14.03 17.54
CA ALA A 74 -5.12 -14.05 18.36
C ALA A 74 -6.19 -13.07 17.82
N PHE A 75 -5.79 -11.86 17.40
CA PHE A 75 -6.71 -10.92 16.76
C PHE A 75 -7.37 -11.51 15.49
N LEU A 76 -6.59 -12.16 14.60
CA LEU A 76 -7.14 -12.82 13.42
C LEU A 76 -8.15 -13.92 13.82
N ASN A 77 -7.78 -14.75 14.80
CA ASN A 77 -8.61 -15.85 15.29
C ASN A 77 -9.94 -15.37 15.87
N ASP A 78 -9.90 -14.35 16.73
CA ASP A 78 -11.05 -13.90 17.50
C ASP A 78 -12.02 -13.03 16.69
N ASN A 79 -11.54 -12.37 15.63
CA ASN A 79 -12.31 -11.35 14.92
C ASN A 79 -12.60 -11.68 13.45
N LEU A 80 -11.73 -12.44 12.77
CA LEU A 80 -11.84 -12.69 11.32
C LEU A 80 -12.10 -14.16 10.99
N LEU A 81 -11.65 -15.07 11.85
CA LEU A 81 -11.74 -16.51 11.65
C LEU A 81 -12.84 -17.14 12.53
N THR A 82 -13.97 -16.45 12.65
CA THR A 82 -15.05 -16.83 13.58
C THR A 82 -16.04 -17.84 13.01
N THR A 83 -15.84 -18.30 11.76
CA THR A 83 -16.72 -19.29 11.13
C THR A 83 -16.78 -20.60 11.93
N SER A 84 -18.00 -21.15 12.05
CA SER A 84 -18.24 -22.47 12.66
C SER A 84 -17.87 -23.63 11.74
N ASP A 85 -17.49 -23.35 10.49
CA ASP A 85 -17.19 -24.38 9.49
C ASP A 85 -15.76 -24.93 9.69
N TYR A 86 -15.69 -26.15 10.22
CA TYR A 86 -14.47 -26.85 10.63
C TYR A 86 -13.48 -27.21 9.50
N PHE A 87 -13.69 -26.72 8.28
CA PHE A 87 -12.85 -27.03 7.12
C PHE A 87 -12.44 -25.81 6.29
N MET A 88 -12.65 -24.60 6.81
CA MET A 88 -12.25 -23.40 6.07
C MET A 88 -10.75 -23.16 6.18
N SER A 89 -10.15 -22.83 5.05
CA SER A 89 -8.74 -22.47 4.94
C SER A 89 -8.57 -21.12 4.26
N TYR A 90 -7.68 -20.30 4.82
CA TYR A 90 -7.45 -18.94 4.35
C TYR A 90 -5.98 -18.73 4.03
N ALA A 91 -5.67 -18.15 2.88
CA ALA A 91 -4.30 -17.81 2.50
C ALA A 91 -3.69 -16.78 3.47
N LEU A 92 -2.40 -16.95 3.80
CA LEU A 92 -1.56 -16.00 4.52
C LEU A 92 -0.27 -15.72 3.74
N GLY A 93 0.41 -14.63 4.04
CA GLY A 93 1.56 -14.11 3.30
C GLY A 93 2.90 -14.81 3.57
N GLY A 94 2.89 -16.05 4.07
CA GLY A 94 4.10 -16.85 4.32
C GLY A 94 4.50 -17.67 3.09
N THR A 95 5.79 -17.74 2.78
CA THR A 95 6.35 -18.61 1.73
C THR A 95 7.79 -19.03 2.03
N ASP A 96 8.21 -20.21 1.59
CA ASP A 96 9.61 -20.65 1.60
C ASP A 96 10.20 -20.86 0.18
N GLU A 97 9.49 -20.40 -0.85
CA GLU A 97 9.87 -20.51 -2.26
C GLU A 97 11.31 -20.03 -2.50
N ASN A 98 12.05 -20.68 -3.40
CA ASN A 98 13.45 -20.43 -3.82
C ASN A 98 14.54 -21.01 -2.91
N ASN A 99 14.43 -20.85 -1.59
CA ASN A 99 15.55 -21.15 -0.67
C ASN A 99 15.18 -22.15 0.44
N GLY A 100 13.94 -22.64 0.47
CA GLY A 100 13.45 -23.59 1.50
C GLY A 100 13.41 -23.02 2.92
N THR A 101 13.54 -21.69 3.06
CA THR A 101 13.46 -20.97 4.33
C THR A 101 12.24 -20.05 4.31
N TRP A 102 11.36 -20.24 5.30
CA TRP A 102 10.14 -19.45 5.43
C TRP A 102 10.43 -17.97 5.68
N ARG A 103 9.70 -17.13 4.96
CA ARG A 103 9.72 -15.66 5.07
C ARG A 103 8.32 -15.10 4.86
N TRP A 104 8.13 -13.88 5.33
CA TRP A 104 6.98 -13.08 4.96
C TRP A 104 7.21 -12.39 3.62
N ILE A 105 6.17 -12.31 2.79
CA ILE A 105 6.17 -11.54 1.54
C ILE A 105 6.45 -10.03 1.74
N THR A 106 6.29 -9.54 2.97
CA THR A 106 6.58 -8.16 3.40
C THR A 106 8.05 -7.94 3.74
N GLY A 107 8.84 -9.01 3.93
CA GLY A 107 10.22 -8.94 4.42
C GLY A 107 10.33 -8.75 5.95
N GLU A 108 9.22 -8.79 6.68
CA GLU A 108 9.24 -8.76 8.15
C GLU A 108 10.02 -9.96 8.72
N ALA A 109 10.59 -9.77 9.91
CA ALA A 109 11.41 -10.79 10.55
C ALA A 109 10.58 -12.05 10.85
N TRP A 110 11.09 -13.21 10.44
CA TRP A 110 10.50 -14.51 10.77
C TRP A 110 10.87 -14.94 12.20
N SER A 111 10.17 -14.40 13.20
CA SER A 111 10.46 -14.62 14.63
C SER A 111 9.34 -15.36 15.40
N PHE A 112 8.20 -15.58 14.74
CA PHE A 112 7.00 -16.15 15.33
C PHE A 112 6.42 -17.23 14.42
N ASN A 113 5.88 -18.29 15.01
CA ASN A 113 5.11 -19.29 14.26
C ASN A 113 4.07 -20.00 15.11
N VAL A 114 3.01 -20.45 14.44
CA VAL A 114 1.97 -21.34 14.98
C VAL A 114 1.70 -22.49 14.01
N TRP A 115 2.78 -23.10 13.50
CA TRP A 115 2.68 -24.29 12.65
C TRP A 115 1.91 -25.41 13.36
N SER A 116 1.03 -26.06 12.62
CA SER A 116 0.38 -27.28 13.11
C SER A 116 1.40 -28.40 13.31
N TYR A 117 1.02 -29.42 14.08
CA TYR A 117 1.86 -30.60 14.28
C TYR A 117 2.27 -31.21 12.91
N SER A 118 3.58 -31.44 12.73
CA SER A 118 4.18 -31.92 11.47
C SER A 118 4.09 -30.94 10.29
N GLN A 119 3.91 -29.64 10.55
CA GLN A 119 4.06 -28.55 9.58
C GLN A 119 5.31 -27.72 9.91
N PRO A 120 5.93 -27.03 8.93
CA PRO A 120 5.63 -27.10 7.49
C PRO A 120 6.01 -28.47 6.91
N ASN A 121 5.21 -29.00 5.99
CA ASN A 121 5.52 -30.20 5.24
C ASN A 121 5.96 -29.88 3.80
N SER A 122 7.20 -29.42 3.65
CA SER A 122 7.80 -29.04 2.34
C SER A 122 7.83 -30.15 1.27
N ALA A 123 7.31 -31.34 1.56
CA ALA A 123 7.08 -32.38 0.57
C ALA A 123 6.22 -31.86 -0.61
N ALA A 124 6.71 -32.11 -1.83
CA ALA A 124 6.05 -31.82 -3.10
C ALA A 124 5.83 -30.33 -3.45
N GLY A 125 6.68 -29.41 -2.95
CA GLY A 125 6.64 -27.98 -3.36
C GLY A 125 5.51 -27.19 -2.70
N ARG A 126 5.16 -27.56 -1.45
CA ARG A 126 4.18 -26.83 -0.64
C ARG A 126 4.82 -25.62 -0.01
N ASP A 127 5.09 -24.62 -0.84
CA ASP A 127 5.95 -23.51 -0.48
C ASP A 127 5.21 -22.26 0.00
N TYR A 128 3.91 -22.39 0.28
CA TYR A 128 3.01 -21.27 0.61
C TYR A 128 2.18 -21.56 1.86
N MET A 129 1.64 -20.51 2.49
CA MET A 129 0.95 -20.63 3.77
C MET A 129 -0.57 -20.49 3.66
N LYS A 130 -1.26 -21.33 4.44
CA LYS A 130 -2.66 -21.12 4.82
C LYS A 130 -2.82 -21.23 6.33
N VAL A 131 -3.85 -20.57 6.86
CA VAL A 131 -4.37 -20.81 8.21
C VAL A 131 -5.60 -21.71 8.12
N PHE A 132 -5.64 -22.73 8.98
CA PHE A 132 -6.65 -23.78 8.96
C PHE A 132 -6.96 -24.27 10.37
N LYS A 133 -8.21 -24.67 10.61
CA LYS A 133 -8.65 -25.25 11.89
C LYS A 133 -8.75 -26.77 11.76
N SER A 134 -7.72 -27.50 12.18
CA SER A 134 -7.67 -28.98 12.11
C SER A 134 -8.39 -29.66 13.30
N GLY A 135 -9.67 -29.33 13.52
CA GLY A 135 -10.51 -29.95 14.55
C GLY A 135 -10.17 -29.60 16.01
N GLY A 136 -9.08 -28.88 16.27
CA GLY A 136 -8.73 -28.30 17.58
C GLY A 136 -9.41 -26.95 17.85
N PRO A 137 -9.21 -26.36 19.05
CA PRO A 137 -9.80 -25.08 19.41
C PRO A 137 -9.19 -23.89 18.66
N SER A 138 -8.01 -24.07 18.07
CA SER A 138 -7.21 -22.98 17.50
C SER A 138 -6.97 -23.15 16.01
N TYR A 139 -6.79 -22.02 15.33
CA TYR A 139 -6.29 -21.97 13.96
C TYR A 139 -4.77 -22.07 13.96
N GLU A 140 -4.24 -22.92 13.09
CA GLU A 140 -2.81 -23.21 12.97
C GLU A 140 -2.37 -23.04 11.52
N TRP A 141 -1.07 -22.82 11.30
CA TRP A 141 -0.52 -22.68 9.96
C TRP A 141 -0.22 -24.04 9.33
N HIS A 142 -0.51 -24.15 8.04
CA HIS A 142 -0.18 -25.29 7.20
C HIS A 142 0.50 -24.82 5.93
N SER A 143 1.46 -25.60 5.44
CA SER A 143 2.05 -25.41 4.13
C SER A 143 1.11 -25.93 3.05
N VAL A 144 1.08 -25.26 1.91
CA VAL A 144 0.16 -25.53 0.80
C VAL A 144 0.83 -25.32 -0.55
N LEU A 145 0.34 -26.02 -1.59
CA LEU A 145 0.74 -25.77 -2.97
C LEU A 145 0.20 -24.41 -3.42
N GLY A 146 0.98 -23.66 -4.19
CA GLY A 146 0.54 -22.37 -4.72
C GLY A 146 -0.66 -22.49 -5.65
N THR A 147 -0.87 -23.68 -6.25
CA THR A 147 -2.00 -24.01 -7.12
C THR A 147 -3.23 -24.57 -6.41
N GLU A 148 -3.15 -24.85 -5.11
CA GLU A 148 -4.30 -25.33 -4.33
C GLU A 148 -5.35 -24.21 -4.20
N THR A 149 -6.61 -24.55 -4.42
CA THR A 149 -7.72 -23.59 -4.22
C THR A 149 -8.15 -23.59 -2.76
N LEU A 150 -8.02 -22.45 -2.11
CA LEU A 150 -8.36 -22.23 -0.70
C LEU A 150 -9.80 -21.74 -0.54
N SER A 151 -10.32 -21.78 0.68
CA SER A 151 -11.70 -21.33 0.96
C SER A 151 -11.83 -19.80 0.92
N GLY A 152 -10.75 -19.10 1.23
CA GLY A 152 -10.66 -17.64 1.19
C GLY A 152 -9.23 -17.18 1.46
N TYR A 153 -9.09 -15.92 1.87
CA TYR A 153 -7.81 -15.32 2.23
C TYR A 153 -8.01 -14.16 3.21
N ILE A 154 -6.94 -13.79 3.90
CA ILE A 154 -6.91 -12.59 4.76
C ILE A 154 -5.98 -11.58 4.11
N CYS A 155 -6.52 -10.41 3.78
CA CYS A 155 -5.70 -9.27 3.40
C CYS A 155 -5.35 -8.43 4.62
N GLU A 156 -4.17 -7.84 4.57
CA GLU A 156 -3.65 -6.89 5.55
C GLU A 156 -3.26 -5.59 4.84
N TRP A 157 -3.49 -4.48 5.52
CA TRP A 157 -3.06 -3.14 5.14
C TRP A 157 -2.35 -2.51 6.31
N SER A 158 -1.09 -2.16 6.11
CA SER A 158 -0.35 -1.35 7.06
C SER A 158 -1.10 -0.04 7.34
N TYR A 159 -0.96 0.49 8.55
CA TYR A 159 -1.52 1.80 8.88
C TYR A 159 -1.06 2.86 7.87
N GLU A 160 0.17 2.72 7.39
CA GLU A 160 0.78 3.53 6.35
C GLU A 160 1.57 2.59 5.43
N ASN A 161 1.29 2.60 4.12
CA ASN A 161 2.10 1.83 3.18
C ASN A 161 3.34 2.65 2.84
N HIS A 162 4.48 2.25 3.39
CA HIS A 162 5.77 2.83 3.05
C HIS A 162 6.08 2.62 1.56
N ILE A 163 6.65 3.64 0.92
CA ILE A 163 6.99 3.63 -0.51
C ILE A 163 8.49 3.84 -0.71
N SER A 164 9.05 4.87 -0.09
CA SER A 164 10.43 5.30 -0.32
C SER A 164 10.94 6.12 0.87
N THR A 165 12.25 6.15 1.07
CA THR A 165 12.92 6.95 2.10
C THR A 165 14.12 7.65 1.48
N ALA A 166 14.36 8.88 1.90
CA ALA A 166 15.57 9.63 1.56
C ALA A 166 16.13 10.36 2.78
N THR A 167 17.38 10.79 2.66
CA THR A 167 18.00 11.71 3.61
C THR A 167 17.55 13.15 3.32
N LEU A 168 17.41 13.95 4.36
CA LEU A 168 17.28 15.40 4.29
C LEU A 168 18.53 16.05 4.91
N PRO A 169 18.98 17.21 4.39
CA PRO A 169 19.87 18.11 5.14
C PRO A 169 19.27 18.47 6.50
N ASP A 170 20.10 18.93 7.44
CA ASP A 170 19.71 19.28 8.81
C ASP A 170 18.48 20.22 8.86
N VAL A 171 17.31 19.64 9.14
CA VAL A 171 16.00 20.31 9.19
C VAL A 171 15.77 20.96 10.55
N ASN A 172 16.30 20.36 11.62
CA ASN A 172 16.00 20.78 12.99
C ASN A 172 17.11 21.62 13.65
N GLY A 173 18.26 21.77 12.98
CA GLY A 173 19.39 22.59 13.42
C GLY A 173 20.30 21.90 14.44
N ASP A 174 20.30 20.57 14.52
CA ASP A 174 21.14 19.79 15.45
C ASP A 174 22.52 19.40 14.87
N GLY A 175 22.80 19.83 13.65
CA GLY A 175 24.02 19.55 12.89
C GLY A 175 24.05 18.19 12.23
N LYS A 176 22.93 17.45 12.18
CA LYS A 176 22.85 16.11 11.58
C LYS A 176 21.76 16.03 10.53
N GLN A 177 21.97 15.16 9.54
CA GLN A 177 20.97 14.84 8.54
C GLN A 177 19.76 14.11 9.16
N GLU A 178 18.61 14.30 8.55
CA GLU A 178 17.36 13.64 8.90
C GLU A 178 16.89 12.71 7.80
N ILE A 179 15.74 12.09 8.05
CA ILE A 179 15.08 11.22 7.10
C ILE A 179 13.71 11.75 6.74
N VAL A 180 13.35 11.57 5.47
CA VAL A 180 12.00 11.72 4.98
C VAL A 180 11.50 10.38 4.46
N SER A 181 10.31 10.00 4.90
CA SER A 181 9.64 8.77 4.52
C SER A 181 8.36 9.11 3.73
N LEU A 182 8.25 8.58 2.52
CA LEU A 182 7.07 8.67 1.68
C LEU A 182 6.18 7.44 1.91
N TYR A 183 4.89 7.69 2.12
CA TYR A 183 3.92 6.63 2.39
C TYR A 183 2.52 7.03 1.91
N THR A 184 1.62 6.05 1.76
CA THR A 184 0.17 6.30 1.60
C THR A 184 -0.55 6.17 2.93
N ASP A 185 -1.65 6.91 3.11
CA ASP A 185 -2.54 6.74 4.27
C ASP A 185 -3.21 5.35 4.30
N LYS A 186 -3.85 5.05 5.44
CA LYS A 186 -4.59 3.80 5.74
C LYS A 186 -5.60 3.40 4.67
N THR A 187 -6.22 4.39 4.04
CA THR A 187 -7.26 4.21 3.03
C THR A 187 -6.69 4.14 1.63
N ASN A 188 -5.36 4.27 1.49
CA ASN A 188 -4.65 4.40 0.24
C ASN A 188 -5.33 5.45 -0.67
N THR A 189 -5.75 6.56 -0.07
CA THR A 189 -6.43 7.70 -0.71
C THR A 189 -5.51 8.89 -0.88
N GLY A 190 -4.55 9.07 0.03
CA GLY A 190 -3.58 10.16 0.04
C GLY A 190 -2.17 9.63 0.18
N PHE A 191 -1.19 10.40 -0.29
CA PHE A 191 0.22 10.11 -0.06
C PHE A 191 0.96 11.32 0.51
N TYR A 192 1.86 11.02 1.44
CA TYR A 192 2.43 11.98 2.37
C TYR A 192 3.92 11.74 2.57
N ALA A 193 4.66 12.80 2.84
CA ALA A 193 6.02 12.74 3.34
C ALA A 193 6.05 13.04 4.83
N ARG A 194 6.67 12.17 5.62
CA ARG A 194 6.92 12.37 7.06
C ARG A 194 8.41 12.54 7.29
N LEU A 195 8.75 13.57 8.05
CA LEU A 195 10.12 13.84 8.46
C LEU A 195 10.34 13.29 9.86
N LYS A 196 11.51 12.69 10.08
CA LYS A 196 11.95 12.25 11.40
C LYS A 196 13.40 12.62 11.64
N ASN A 197 13.69 13.05 12.86
CA ASN A 197 15.06 13.18 13.32
C ASN A 197 15.72 11.80 13.30
N ALA A 198 16.83 11.67 12.56
CA ALA A 198 17.49 10.38 12.38
C ALA A 198 18.13 9.84 13.67
N SER A 199 18.49 10.73 14.62
CA SER A 199 19.12 10.34 15.89
C SER A 199 18.09 9.87 16.94
N THR A 200 16.91 10.48 16.98
CA THR A 200 15.91 10.24 18.04
C THR A 200 14.68 9.48 17.55
N GLY A 201 14.46 9.42 16.24
CA GLY A 201 13.23 8.87 15.64
C GLY A 201 11.99 9.75 15.84
N ALA A 202 12.13 10.91 16.48
CA ALA A 202 11.05 11.86 16.72
C ALA A 202 10.56 12.46 15.39
N ALA A 203 9.26 12.69 15.27
CA ALA A 203 8.69 13.37 14.12
C ALA A 203 9.09 14.85 14.10
N ILE A 204 9.39 15.37 12.91
CA ILE A 204 9.69 16.78 12.68
C ILE A 204 8.53 17.40 11.91
N GLY A 205 7.83 18.33 12.55
CA GLY A 205 6.67 19.00 11.95
C GLY A 205 5.49 18.07 11.66
N SER A 206 4.60 18.54 10.79
CA SER A 206 3.43 17.79 10.32
C SER A 206 3.75 17.04 9.03
N ASN A 207 3.00 15.98 8.73
CA ASN A 207 3.14 15.25 7.47
C ASN A 207 2.77 16.16 6.28
N VAL A 208 3.62 16.19 5.25
CA VAL A 208 3.41 16.99 4.04
C VAL A 208 2.61 16.18 3.02
N SER A 209 1.41 16.67 2.64
CA SER A 209 0.57 15.99 1.65
C SER A 209 1.00 16.31 0.22
N PHE A 210 1.07 15.30 -0.64
CA PHE A 210 1.41 15.44 -2.06
C PHE A 210 0.26 15.13 -3.02
N GLY A 211 -0.92 14.80 -2.50
CA GLY A 211 -2.13 14.59 -3.28
C GLY A 211 -2.78 13.24 -2.99
N THR A 212 -3.57 12.77 -3.96
CA THR A 212 -4.35 11.53 -3.83
C THR A 212 -3.86 10.46 -4.77
N THR A 213 -3.91 9.22 -4.31
CA THR A 213 -3.59 8.01 -5.07
C THR A 213 -4.55 7.75 -6.23
N ALA A 214 -5.73 8.39 -6.23
CA ALA A 214 -6.67 8.38 -7.33
C ALA A 214 -6.17 9.19 -8.55
N THR A 215 -5.28 10.16 -8.33
CA THR A 215 -4.79 11.06 -9.39
C THR A 215 -3.36 10.76 -9.83
N ALA A 216 -2.56 10.17 -8.94
CA ALA A 216 -1.18 9.79 -9.24
C ALA A 216 -0.71 8.59 -8.40
N LYS A 217 0.23 7.82 -8.94
CA LYS A 217 0.96 6.78 -8.20
C LYS A 217 2.24 7.38 -7.60
N PRO A 218 2.42 7.46 -6.28
CA PRO A 218 3.71 7.85 -5.70
C PRO A 218 4.78 6.78 -5.97
N VAL A 219 6.03 7.19 -6.17
CA VAL A 219 7.14 6.30 -6.57
C VAL A 219 8.36 6.48 -5.67
N ALA A 220 8.86 7.70 -5.54
CA ALA A 220 10.10 7.97 -4.81
C ALA A 220 10.08 9.35 -4.16
N VAL A 221 10.89 9.53 -3.13
CA VAL A 221 11.11 10.82 -2.46
C VAL A 221 12.59 11.14 -2.45
N ALA A 222 12.93 12.43 -2.52
CA ALA A 222 14.28 12.93 -2.32
C ALA A 222 14.24 14.22 -1.49
N GLY A 223 15.30 14.42 -0.69
CA GLY A 223 15.56 15.68 -0.02
C GLY A 223 16.36 16.62 -0.91
N LEU A 224 16.04 17.91 -0.87
CA LEU A 224 16.76 18.98 -1.54
C LEU A 224 17.33 19.93 -0.49
N ALA A 225 18.44 20.60 -0.79
CA ALA A 225 18.86 21.78 -0.05
C ALA A 225 17.81 22.90 -0.11
N ASP A 226 17.98 23.93 0.73
CA ASP A 226 17.11 25.10 0.84
C ASP A 226 16.92 25.80 -0.52
N PHE A 227 15.83 25.42 -1.19
CA PHE A 227 15.46 25.79 -2.54
C PHE A 227 14.79 27.16 -2.58
N ASN A 228 14.08 27.55 -1.51
CA ASN A 228 13.36 28.83 -1.46
C ASN A 228 14.02 29.91 -0.59
N GLY A 229 15.16 29.59 0.05
CA GLY A 229 15.97 30.53 0.82
C GLY A 229 15.43 30.81 2.22
N ASN A 230 14.59 29.94 2.79
CA ASN A 230 13.99 30.11 4.11
C ASN A 230 14.80 29.46 5.26
N GLY A 231 15.96 28.89 4.95
CA GLY A 231 16.84 28.21 5.87
C GLY A 231 16.43 26.77 6.19
N LYS A 232 15.48 26.18 5.44
CA LYS A 232 15.06 24.79 5.61
C LYS A 232 15.12 24.04 4.29
N PRO A 233 15.47 22.74 4.30
CA PRO A 233 15.49 21.92 3.10
C PRO A 233 14.09 21.62 2.56
N GLU A 234 14.04 21.09 1.34
CA GLU A 234 12.81 20.80 0.60
C GLU A 234 12.64 19.31 0.33
N ILE A 235 11.42 18.95 -0.08
CA ILE A 235 11.05 17.58 -0.38
C ILE A 235 10.58 17.51 -1.83
N ALA A 236 11.24 16.67 -2.62
CA ALA A 236 10.81 16.30 -3.95
C ALA A 236 10.15 14.92 -3.93
N VAL A 237 8.94 14.80 -4.46
CA VAL A 237 8.27 13.51 -4.64
C VAL A 237 8.04 13.24 -6.11
N LEU A 238 8.55 12.10 -6.58
CA LEU A 238 8.24 11.53 -7.88
C LEU A 238 6.94 10.74 -7.80
N SER A 239 6.04 11.02 -8.74
CA SER A 239 4.80 10.29 -8.94
C SER A 239 4.51 10.08 -10.42
N TYR A 240 3.76 9.04 -10.75
CA TYR A 240 3.21 8.85 -12.09
C TYR A 240 1.81 9.45 -12.16
N ASN A 241 1.64 10.52 -12.93
CA ASN A 241 0.37 11.21 -13.07
C ASN A 241 -0.53 10.49 -14.09
N TYR A 242 -1.72 10.06 -13.67
CA TYR A 242 -2.60 9.26 -14.53
C TYR A 242 -3.27 10.07 -15.66
N ALA A 243 -3.50 11.37 -15.45
CA ALA A 243 -4.11 12.24 -16.44
C ALA A 243 -3.13 12.56 -17.59
N THR A 244 -1.90 12.94 -17.25
CA THR A 244 -0.88 13.28 -18.25
C THR A 244 -0.11 12.06 -18.77
N LYS A 245 -0.20 10.92 -18.06
CA LYS A 245 0.53 9.67 -18.33
C LYS A 245 2.04 9.87 -18.29
N LYS A 246 2.52 10.75 -17.40
CA LYS A 246 3.94 11.13 -17.28
C LYS A 246 4.45 11.01 -15.85
N PRO A 247 5.70 10.59 -15.67
CA PRO A 247 6.48 10.86 -14.48
C PRO A 247 6.46 12.36 -14.16
N THR A 248 6.17 12.72 -12.91
CA THR A 248 6.05 14.10 -12.45
C THR A 248 6.71 14.23 -11.08
N VAL A 249 7.61 15.19 -10.94
CA VAL A 249 8.20 15.54 -9.64
C VAL A 249 7.53 16.80 -9.12
N THR A 250 7.06 16.76 -7.88
CA THR A 250 6.55 17.92 -7.14
C THR A 250 7.51 18.24 -6.00
N ILE A 251 7.97 19.47 -5.95
CA ILE A 251 8.81 20.01 -4.88
C ILE A 251 7.92 20.80 -3.93
N LYS A 252 7.98 20.47 -2.64
CA LYS A 252 7.26 21.18 -1.58
C LYS A 252 8.21 21.64 -0.50
N ASP A 253 7.87 22.79 0.07
CA ASP A 253 8.48 23.31 1.28
C ASP A 253 8.23 22.34 2.44
N SER A 254 9.29 21.92 3.13
CA SER A 254 9.19 20.90 4.19
C SER A 254 8.44 21.38 5.43
N ALA A 255 8.44 22.69 5.70
CA ALA A 255 7.85 23.27 6.91
C ALA A 255 6.38 23.65 6.74
N THR A 256 6.02 24.15 5.56
CA THR A 256 4.69 24.70 5.25
C THR A 256 3.87 23.79 4.36
N GLY A 257 4.51 22.85 3.63
CA GLY A 257 3.86 21.96 2.67
C GLY A 257 3.38 22.65 1.39
N VAL A 258 3.75 23.92 1.19
CA VAL A 258 3.44 24.70 -0.02
C VAL A 258 4.19 24.11 -1.21
N THR A 259 3.51 24.00 -2.35
CA THR A 259 4.15 23.60 -3.60
C THR A 259 5.03 24.73 -4.11
N LEU A 260 6.32 24.45 -4.20
CA LEU A 260 7.33 25.36 -4.75
C LEU A 260 7.50 25.12 -6.25
N ASN A 261 7.50 23.84 -6.67
CA ASN A 261 7.60 23.52 -8.08
C ASN A 261 6.91 22.20 -8.47
N THR A 262 6.52 22.10 -9.73
CA THR A 262 6.05 20.86 -10.35
C THR A 262 6.60 20.75 -11.77
N SER A 263 7.25 19.63 -12.06
CA SER A 263 7.95 19.37 -13.31
C SER A 263 7.60 17.99 -13.86
N ALA A 264 7.16 17.94 -15.11
CA ALA A 264 6.96 16.68 -15.82
C ALA A 264 8.29 16.18 -16.39
N PHE A 265 8.54 14.89 -16.24
CA PHE A 265 9.72 14.19 -16.75
C PHE A 265 9.31 13.18 -17.81
N LEU A 266 10.24 12.93 -18.73
CA LEU A 266 10.08 11.99 -19.84
C LEU A 266 8.83 12.31 -20.70
N THR A 267 8.52 11.43 -21.64
CA THR A 267 7.32 11.55 -22.47
C THR A 267 6.22 10.60 -21.97
N ALA A 268 5.01 10.74 -22.52
CA ALA A 268 3.90 9.92 -22.08
C ALA A 268 4.14 8.42 -22.32
N GLY A 269 3.74 7.60 -21.34
CA GLY A 269 3.86 6.13 -21.38
C GLY A 269 5.20 5.58 -20.88
N TYR A 270 6.05 6.41 -20.25
CA TYR A 270 7.15 5.92 -19.42
C TYR A 270 6.62 5.58 -18.02
N GLU A 271 6.94 4.39 -17.52
CA GLU A 271 6.79 4.08 -16.10
C GLU A 271 7.87 4.80 -15.31
N ALA A 272 7.49 5.44 -14.21
CA ALA A 272 8.44 6.09 -13.30
C ALA A 272 9.09 5.03 -12.42
N LEU A 273 10.43 5.04 -12.33
CA LEU A 273 11.20 4.05 -11.58
C LEU A 273 11.90 4.65 -10.37
N ASP A 274 12.63 5.75 -10.55
CA ASP A 274 13.47 6.29 -9.49
C ASP A 274 13.69 7.80 -9.62
N LEU A 275 14.03 8.43 -8.49
CA LEU A 275 14.35 9.85 -8.34
C LEU A 275 15.66 10.00 -7.59
N SER A 276 16.58 10.79 -8.15
CA SER A 276 17.78 11.22 -7.44
C SER A 276 18.02 12.72 -7.60
N VAL A 277 18.70 13.31 -6.62
CA VAL A 277 19.18 14.69 -6.68
C VAL A 277 20.62 14.68 -7.14
N MET A 278 20.98 15.61 -8.01
CA MET A 278 22.35 15.80 -8.48
C MET A 278 22.84 17.19 -8.09
N ALA A 279 24.15 17.30 -7.88
CA ALA A 279 24.78 18.59 -7.62
C ALA A 279 24.61 19.53 -8.81
N ASP A 280 24.44 20.83 -8.51
CA ASP A 280 24.27 21.91 -9.48
C ASP A 280 25.30 21.83 -10.62
N THR A 281 24.84 21.37 -11.78
CA THR A 281 25.62 21.21 -13.01
C THR A 281 25.59 22.45 -13.90
N ASN A 282 24.68 23.38 -13.66
CA ASN A 282 24.50 24.58 -14.49
C ASN A 282 24.95 25.88 -13.81
N GLY A 283 25.34 25.83 -12.54
CA GLY A 283 25.95 26.92 -11.79
C GLY A 283 24.95 27.95 -11.25
N ASN A 284 23.67 27.60 -11.13
CA ASN A 284 22.64 28.51 -10.62
C ASN A 284 22.44 28.45 -9.10
N GLY A 285 23.22 27.63 -8.40
CA GLY A 285 23.17 27.41 -6.96
C GLY A 285 22.07 26.46 -6.50
N ILE A 286 21.35 25.81 -7.43
CA ILE A 286 20.24 24.90 -7.13
C ILE A 286 20.56 23.52 -7.72
N GLU A 287 20.34 22.48 -6.91
CA GLU A 287 20.53 21.09 -7.32
C GLU A 287 19.60 20.69 -8.49
N GLU A 288 20.01 19.72 -9.29
CA GLU A 288 19.18 19.12 -10.35
C GLU A 288 18.44 17.88 -9.89
N LEU A 289 17.37 17.57 -10.64
CA LEU A 289 16.58 16.36 -10.47
C LEU A 289 16.85 15.40 -11.62
N SER A 290 17.20 14.16 -11.29
CA SER A 290 17.33 13.05 -12.22
C SER A 290 16.18 12.08 -11.99
N VAL A 291 15.42 11.79 -13.05
CA VAL A 291 14.34 10.80 -13.04
C VAL A 291 14.67 9.68 -13.99
N MET A 292 14.64 8.44 -13.48
CA MET A 292 14.69 7.24 -14.29
C MET A 292 13.27 6.74 -14.58
N GLY A 293 13.02 6.36 -15.81
CA GLY A 293 11.80 5.66 -16.20
C GLY A 293 12.04 4.59 -17.25
N SER A 294 11.10 3.68 -17.43
CA SER A 294 11.16 2.61 -18.44
C SER A 294 10.00 2.70 -19.42
N LYS A 295 10.28 2.43 -20.70
CA LYS A 295 9.26 2.29 -21.74
C LYS A 295 9.63 1.14 -22.65
N ALA A 296 8.72 0.17 -22.79
CA ALA A 296 8.96 -1.06 -23.54
C ALA A 296 10.24 -1.80 -23.11
N GLY A 297 10.52 -1.82 -21.81
CA GLY A 297 11.71 -2.47 -21.23
C GLY A 297 13.01 -1.67 -21.35
N VAL A 298 13.00 -0.50 -21.98
CA VAL A 298 14.19 0.35 -22.14
C VAL A 298 14.18 1.44 -21.06
N ALA A 299 15.22 1.46 -20.24
CA ALA A 299 15.42 2.46 -19.20
C ALA A 299 16.03 3.75 -19.78
N THR A 300 15.46 4.88 -19.40
CA THR A 300 15.90 6.23 -19.81
C THR A 300 15.98 7.12 -18.58
N VAL A 301 17.07 7.87 -18.46
CA VAL A 301 17.26 8.89 -17.42
C VAL A 301 17.09 10.27 -18.05
N GLN A 302 16.30 11.13 -17.42
CA GLN A 302 16.16 12.54 -17.78
C GLN A 302 16.52 13.42 -16.59
N ILE A 303 17.45 14.34 -16.80
CA ILE A 303 17.90 15.33 -15.82
C ILE A 303 17.31 16.68 -16.18
N ARG A 304 16.70 17.34 -15.20
CA ARG A 304 16.20 18.70 -15.32
C ARG A 304 16.64 19.55 -14.16
N ASP A 305 16.80 20.83 -14.45
CA ASP A 305 17.01 21.85 -13.43
C ASP A 305 15.78 21.95 -12.51
N ALA A 306 16.00 21.90 -11.18
CA ALA A 306 14.91 21.85 -10.23
C ALA A 306 14.11 23.16 -10.17
N SER A 307 14.70 24.30 -10.56
CA SER A 307 14.05 25.61 -10.52
C SER A 307 13.35 25.97 -11.83
N THR A 308 14.12 26.02 -12.92
CA THR A 308 13.70 26.45 -14.26
C THR A 308 12.97 25.35 -15.03
N LYS A 309 13.04 24.09 -14.56
CA LYS A 309 12.53 22.89 -15.24
C LYS A 309 13.23 22.58 -16.55
N ALA A 310 14.28 23.32 -16.89
CA ALA A 310 15.00 23.18 -18.14
C ALA A 310 15.58 21.77 -18.25
N LEU A 311 15.53 21.21 -19.47
CA LEU A 311 16.20 19.94 -19.74
C LEU A 311 17.70 20.19 -19.71
N VAL A 312 18.40 19.51 -18.80
CA VAL A 312 19.86 19.51 -18.75
C VAL A 312 20.39 18.40 -19.65
N LYS A 313 19.89 17.17 -19.46
CA LYS A 313 20.33 16.02 -20.26
C LYS A 313 19.34 14.86 -20.26
N GLN A 314 19.45 13.98 -21.25
CA GLN A 314 18.71 12.73 -21.31
C GLN A 314 19.58 11.63 -21.91
N PHE A 315 19.49 10.43 -21.36
CA PHE A 315 20.26 9.26 -21.80
C PHE A 315 19.40 8.00 -21.75
N VAL A 316 19.67 7.08 -22.67
CA VAL A 316 19.20 5.69 -22.58
C VAL A 316 20.27 4.88 -21.86
N MET A 317 19.87 4.02 -20.94
CA MET A 317 20.77 3.14 -20.17
C MET A 317 21.01 1.81 -20.87
#